data_AF-A0A7S0L235-F1
#
_entry.id   AF-A0A7S0L235-F1
#
_cell.length_a   1.000
_cell.length_b   1.000
_cell.length_c   1.000
_cell.angle_alpha   90.00
_cell.angle_beta   90.00
_cell.angle_gamma   90.00
#
_symmetry.space_group_name_H-M   'P 1'
#
loop_
_entity.id
_entity.type
_entity.pdbx_description
1 polymer ?
#
loop_
_entity_poly.entity_id
_entity_poly.type
_entity_poly.pdbx_seq_one_letter_code
_entity_poly.pdbx_strand_id
1 'polypeptide(L)'
;SLQHVMLLKKACESFAEEFQHELSGMMYKETYLKSSTEIDAAFCSSAALRSTPPPPPKTRTREHGASAARRVSRKAREAQPPPAAADPSMDELLRKYDTDGSISSLIEMERDNPEAMLEADELEQVERGSRELQCDVCRVMSKVALKAAKERRLLRDEEALSELVGNLCVGTPESAIAASSEYPKYPGNPPLWGELYRVLPPSSKRPRWALRRLRKGEVPQERSGKSDYNALVIKHAIISRSCKAVVSGESDFAELLFQLAGVYADR
;
A
#
# COMPACT_ATOMS: atom_id res chain seq x y z
N SER A 1 -13.75 -19.79 57.73
CA SER A 1 -14.55 -19.16 56.66
C SER A 1 -13.73 -18.87 55.40
N LEU A 2 -12.54 -18.24 55.49
CA LEU A 2 -11.73 -17.83 54.32
C LEU A 2 -11.14 -18.97 53.46
N GLN A 3 -10.81 -20.11 54.07
CA GLN A 3 -10.25 -21.26 53.35
C GLN A 3 -11.22 -21.88 52.33
N HIS A 4 -12.53 -21.84 52.61
CA HIS A 4 -13.54 -22.40 51.70
C HIS A 4 -13.71 -21.50 50.46
N VAL A 5 -13.57 -20.19 50.62
CA VAL A 5 -13.62 -19.21 49.52
C VAL A 5 -12.39 -19.34 48.60
N MET A 6 -11.20 -19.57 49.16
CA MET A 6 -9.99 -19.79 48.36
C MET A 6 -10.04 -21.12 47.58
N LEU A 7 -10.62 -22.16 48.17
CA LEU A 7 -10.76 -23.46 47.51
C LEU A 7 -11.77 -23.38 46.35
N LEU A 8 -12.86 -22.64 46.54
CA LEU A 8 -13.84 -22.37 45.48
C LEU A 8 -13.23 -21.55 44.34
N LYS A 9 -12.45 -20.50 44.66
CA LYS A 9 -11.73 -19.72 43.64
C LYS A 9 -10.82 -20.60 42.79
N LYS A 10 -10.02 -21.46 43.44
CA LYS A 10 -9.10 -22.36 42.73
C LYS A 10 -9.82 -23.41 41.88
N ALA A 11 -10.98 -23.90 42.33
CA ALA A 11 -11.81 -24.82 41.56
C ALA A 11 -12.43 -24.13 40.33
N CYS A 12 -12.86 -22.87 40.45
CA CYS A 12 -13.35 -22.09 39.32
C CYS A 12 -12.25 -21.74 38.31
N GLU A 13 -11.04 -21.41 38.76
CA GLU A 13 -9.88 -21.17 37.89
C GLU A 13 -9.51 -22.45 37.12
N SER A 14 -9.41 -23.60 37.80
CA SER A 14 -9.11 -24.89 37.17
C SER A 14 -10.20 -25.33 36.19
N PHE A 15 -11.48 -25.10 36.52
CA PHE A 15 -12.59 -25.40 35.62
C PHE A 15 -12.57 -24.49 34.39
N ALA A 16 -12.26 -23.20 34.55
CA ALA A 16 -12.13 -22.28 33.42
C ALA A 16 -10.98 -22.68 32.49
N GLU A 17 -9.84 -23.12 33.04
CA GLU A 17 -8.69 -23.60 32.26
C GLU A 17 -9.01 -24.90 31.51
N GLU A 18 -9.65 -25.87 32.15
CA GLU A 18 -10.06 -27.13 31.51
C GLU A 18 -11.13 -26.90 30.43
N PHE A 19 -12.11 -26.01 30.70
CA PHE A 19 -13.17 -25.70 29.74
C PHE A 19 -12.64 -24.89 28.54
N GLN A 20 -11.65 -24.01 28.75
CA GLN A 20 -10.92 -23.37 27.65
C GLN A 20 -10.16 -24.40 26.80
N HIS A 21 -9.56 -25.40 27.43
CA HIS A 21 -8.89 -26.47 26.70
C HIS A 21 -9.86 -27.37 25.93
N GLU A 22 -11.01 -27.73 26.49
CA GLU A 22 -12.02 -28.53 25.77
C GLU A 22 -12.72 -27.75 24.65
N LEU A 23 -12.99 -26.45 24.83
CA LEU A 23 -13.45 -25.56 23.76
C LEU A 23 -12.43 -25.48 22.63
N SER A 24 -11.14 -25.34 22.95
CA SER A 24 -10.07 -25.38 21.96
C SER A 24 -10.03 -26.72 21.20
N GLY A 25 -10.32 -27.83 21.88
CA GLY A 25 -10.38 -29.17 21.30
C GLY A 25 -11.63 -29.47 20.44
N MET A 26 -12.80 -28.94 20.80
CA MET A 26 -14.02 -29.08 19.98
C MET A 26 -13.98 -28.20 18.73
N MET A 27 -13.45 -26.99 18.84
CA MET A 27 -13.18 -26.10 17.70
C MET A 27 -12.21 -26.74 16.69
N TYR A 28 -11.33 -27.63 17.14
CA TYR A 28 -10.37 -28.38 16.31
C TYR A 28 -11.04 -29.40 15.36
N LYS A 29 -12.20 -29.96 15.72
CA LYS A 29 -12.85 -31.02 14.91
C LYS A 29 -13.76 -30.49 13.80
N GLU A 30 -14.33 -29.30 13.97
CA GLU A 30 -15.35 -28.75 13.06
C GLU A 30 -14.76 -27.86 11.94
N THR A 31 -13.47 -27.53 12.04
CA THR A 31 -12.74 -26.52 11.23
C THR A 31 -12.15 -27.05 9.91
N TYR A 32 -12.36 -28.33 9.58
CA TYR A 32 -11.78 -29.00 8.41
C TYR A 32 -12.30 -28.51 7.03
N LEU A 33 -13.21 -27.51 6.94
CA LEU A 33 -14.07 -27.34 5.74
C LEU A 33 -14.15 -25.94 5.06
N LYS A 34 -13.45 -24.85 5.44
CA LYS A 34 -13.73 -23.50 4.86
C LYS A 34 -12.54 -22.63 4.36
N SER A 35 -12.81 -21.74 3.38
CA SER A 35 -11.81 -21.10 2.48
C SER A 35 -11.76 -19.55 2.53
N SER A 36 -10.67 -18.96 2.02
CA SER A 36 -10.27 -17.52 1.99
C SER A 36 -11.34 -16.50 1.55
N THR A 37 -12.45 -16.94 0.97
CA THR A 37 -13.53 -16.09 0.48
C THR A 37 -14.35 -15.44 1.60
N GLU A 38 -14.35 -16.01 2.81
CA GLU A 38 -15.12 -15.47 3.95
C GLU A 38 -14.47 -14.21 4.54
N ILE A 39 -13.15 -14.08 4.42
CA ILE A 39 -12.35 -12.92 4.88
C ILE A 39 -12.64 -11.67 4.03
N ASP A 40 -12.81 -11.88 2.73
CA ASP A 40 -13.07 -10.83 1.75
C ASP A 40 -14.45 -10.16 1.93
N ALA A 41 -15.38 -10.83 2.61
CA ALA A 41 -16.76 -10.37 2.82
C ALA A 41 -16.92 -9.49 4.07
N ALA A 42 -16.14 -9.73 5.13
CA ALA A 42 -16.23 -8.97 6.38
C ALA A 42 -15.77 -7.51 6.25
N PHE A 43 -14.72 -7.24 5.45
CA PHE A 43 -14.22 -5.88 5.23
C PHE A 43 -15.01 -5.08 4.19
N CYS A 44 -15.42 -5.73 3.10
CA CYS A 44 -15.93 -5.02 1.93
C CYS A 44 -17.43 -4.73 1.99
N SER A 45 -18.17 -5.35 2.90
CA SER A 45 -19.59 -5.06 3.15
C SER A 45 -19.80 -3.66 3.77
N SER A 46 -18.88 -3.21 4.63
CA SER A 46 -18.93 -1.86 5.24
C SER A 46 -18.51 -0.75 4.28
N ALA A 47 -17.58 -1.01 3.36
CA ALA A 47 -17.12 -0.03 2.36
C ALA A 47 -18.12 0.15 1.19
N ALA A 48 -18.84 -0.91 0.82
CA ALA A 48 -19.81 -0.89 -0.29
C ALA A 48 -21.04 0.01 -0.01
N LEU A 49 -21.36 0.28 1.24
CA LEU A 49 -22.46 1.17 1.64
C LEU A 49 -22.16 2.66 1.44
N ARG A 50 -20.91 3.05 1.17
CA ARG A 50 -20.50 4.48 1.08
C ARG A 50 -20.27 4.99 -0.34
N SER A 51 -20.47 4.17 -1.38
CA SER A 51 -20.29 4.58 -2.77
C SER A 51 -21.62 4.62 -3.53
N THR A 52 -22.39 5.72 -3.37
CA THR A 52 -23.37 6.09 -4.39
C THR A 52 -22.62 6.70 -5.57
N PRO A 53 -22.72 6.14 -6.79
CA PRO A 53 -22.04 6.70 -7.96
C PRO A 53 -22.69 8.04 -8.37
N PRO A 54 -21.90 9.11 -8.63
CA PRO A 54 -22.45 10.31 -9.25
C PRO A 54 -22.84 10.04 -10.71
N PRO A 55 -23.88 10.71 -11.24
CA PRO A 55 -24.33 10.53 -12.60
C PRO A 55 -23.26 10.98 -13.62
N PRO A 56 -23.19 10.33 -14.80
CA PRO A 56 -22.12 10.56 -15.76
C PRO A 56 -22.20 11.97 -16.40
N PRO A 57 -21.06 12.66 -16.60
CA PRO A 57 -21.01 13.91 -17.34
C PRO A 57 -21.24 13.68 -18.85
N LYS A 58 -22.07 14.54 -19.45
CA LYS A 58 -22.39 14.54 -20.88
C LYS A 58 -21.17 14.98 -21.71
N THR A 59 -20.58 14.07 -22.46
CA THR A 59 -19.51 14.33 -23.43
C THR A 59 -20.01 15.16 -24.61
N ARG A 60 -19.31 16.26 -24.90
CA ARG A 60 -19.50 17.10 -26.09
C ARG A 60 -18.47 16.70 -27.13
N THR A 61 -18.95 16.20 -28.27
CA THR A 61 -18.19 15.78 -29.44
C THR A 61 -17.46 16.96 -30.08
N ARG A 62 -16.18 16.81 -30.44
CA ARG A 62 -15.55 17.64 -31.47
C ARG A 62 -14.57 16.81 -32.29
N GLU A 63 -14.87 16.74 -33.59
CA GLU A 63 -14.17 15.98 -34.61
C GLU A 63 -12.98 16.75 -35.21
N HIS A 64 -11.96 15.94 -35.54
CA HIS A 64 -11.07 15.94 -36.72
C HIS A 64 -10.25 17.17 -37.17
N GLY A 65 -8.97 16.87 -37.42
CA GLY A 65 -8.10 17.61 -38.34
C GLY A 65 -6.68 17.07 -38.37
N ALA A 66 -6.42 16.06 -39.21
CA ALA A 66 -5.12 15.42 -39.44
C ALA A 66 -4.13 16.35 -40.14
N SER A 67 -2.81 16.14 -39.95
CA SER A 67 -1.83 16.14 -41.07
C SER A 67 -0.40 15.73 -40.69
N ALA A 68 0.09 14.79 -41.50
CA ALA A 68 1.42 14.72 -42.10
C ALA A 68 2.65 14.30 -41.28
N ALA A 69 3.14 13.12 -41.65
CA ALA A 69 4.44 12.55 -41.36
C ALA A 69 5.61 13.42 -41.85
N ARG A 70 6.69 13.47 -41.06
CA ARG A 70 8.06 13.66 -41.57
C ARG A 70 9.03 12.72 -40.84
N ARG A 71 9.44 11.68 -41.56
CA ARG A 71 10.66 10.91 -41.30
C ARG A 71 11.86 11.85 -41.47
N VAL A 72 12.72 11.95 -40.45
CA VAL A 72 14.10 12.40 -40.62
C VAL A 72 15.02 11.35 -40.03
N SER A 73 15.95 10.92 -40.89
CA SER A 73 16.88 9.84 -40.72
C SER A 73 17.90 10.08 -39.59
N ARG A 74 18.15 9.01 -38.83
CA ARG A 74 19.31 8.85 -37.95
C ARG A 74 20.61 9.07 -38.71
N LYS A 75 21.49 9.93 -38.19
CA LYS A 75 22.93 9.85 -38.43
C LYS A 75 23.59 9.55 -37.09
N ALA A 76 24.04 8.31 -36.94
CA ALA A 76 24.85 7.86 -35.81
C ALA A 76 26.19 8.60 -35.86
N ARG A 77 26.56 9.23 -34.74
CA ARG A 77 27.94 9.63 -34.47
C ARG A 77 28.31 9.03 -33.12
N GLU A 78 29.03 7.94 -33.22
CA GLU A 78 29.70 7.23 -32.15
C GLU A 78 30.78 8.15 -31.56
N ALA A 79 30.59 8.55 -30.31
CA ALA A 79 31.59 9.22 -29.50
C ALA A 79 31.90 8.31 -28.31
N GLN A 80 33.17 7.98 -28.16
CA GLN A 80 33.71 7.15 -27.08
C GLN A 80 33.36 7.73 -25.70
N PRO A 81 33.07 6.89 -24.69
CA PRO A 81 32.83 7.36 -23.32
C PRO A 81 34.15 7.85 -22.69
N PRO A 82 34.20 9.05 -22.09
CA PRO A 82 35.30 9.42 -21.20
C PRO A 82 35.22 8.61 -19.88
N PRO A 83 36.34 8.45 -19.17
CA PRO A 83 36.42 7.60 -18.00
C PRO A 83 35.55 8.13 -16.86
N ALA A 84 35.01 7.20 -16.07
CA ALA A 84 34.15 7.43 -14.92
C ALA A 84 34.72 8.48 -13.96
N ALA A 85 34.22 9.71 -14.06
CA ALA A 85 34.18 10.60 -12.92
C ALA A 85 33.05 10.09 -12.02
N ALA A 86 33.33 9.87 -10.74
CA ALA A 86 32.28 9.59 -9.76
C ALA A 86 31.25 10.72 -9.86
N ASP A 87 30.00 10.36 -10.15
CA ASP A 87 28.90 11.33 -10.17
C ASP A 87 28.91 12.07 -8.81
N PRO A 88 28.98 13.42 -8.79
CA PRO A 88 28.96 14.16 -7.53
C PRO A 88 27.67 13.82 -6.78
N SER A 89 27.75 13.64 -5.46
CA SER A 89 26.57 13.33 -4.67
C SER A 89 25.53 14.45 -4.84
N MET A 90 24.24 14.12 -4.75
CA MET A 90 23.16 15.11 -4.85
C MET A 90 23.37 16.26 -3.86
N ASP A 91 23.92 16.00 -2.68
CA ASP A 91 24.27 17.02 -1.68
C ASP A 91 25.34 18.01 -2.18
N GLU A 92 26.31 17.55 -2.96
CA GLU A 92 27.37 18.39 -3.51
C GLU A 92 26.85 19.26 -4.67
N LEU A 93 25.91 18.72 -5.47
CA LEU A 93 25.18 19.48 -6.47
C LEU A 93 24.26 20.52 -5.84
N LEU A 94 23.51 20.15 -4.81
CA LEU A 94 22.64 21.08 -4.08
C LEU A 94 23.46 22.19 -3.44
N ARG A 95 24.55 21.90 -2.75
CA ARG A 95 25.42 22.95 -2.18
C ARG A 95 25.97 23.92 -3.23
N LYS A 96 26.15 23.49 -4.47
CA LYS A 96 26.70 24.30 -5.55
C LYS A 96 25.65 25.14 -6.30
N TYR A 97 24.43 24.64 -6.41
CA TYR A 97 23.37 25.25 -7.22
C TYR A 97 22.22 25.84 -6.38
N ASP A 98 22.12 25.46 -5.11
CA ASP A 98 21.08 25.88 -4.17
C ASP A 98 21.61 26.94 -3.19
N THR A 99 21.99 28.10 -3.72
CA THR A 99 22.59 29.18 -2.91
C THR A 99 21.62 29.80 -1.89
N ASP A 100 20.32 29.63 -2.07
CA ASP A 100 19.26 30.20 -1.24
C ASP A 100 18.38 29.14 -0.52
N GLY A 101 18.64 27.85 -0.74
CA GLY A 101 17.86 26.76 -0.15
C GLY A 101 16.54 26.45 -0.87
N SER A 102 16.23 27.17 -1.96
CA SER A 102 14.97 27.01 -2.70
C SER A 102 14.84 25.64 -3.37
N ILE A 103 15.95 25.07 -3.86
CA ILE A 103 15.97 23.76 -4.52
C ILE A 103 15.84 22.65 -3.47
N SER A 104 16.55 22.75 -2.35
CA SER A 104 16.43 21.77 -1.26
C SER A 104 15.02 21.78 -0.67
N SER A 105 14.44 22.96 -0.44
CA SER A 105 13.05 23.07 0.05
C SER A 105 12.03 22.46 -0.92
N LEU A 106 12.23 22.65 -2.23
CA LEU A 106 11.34 22.06 -3.23
C LEU A 106 11.49 20.53 -3.30
N ILE A 107 12.70 20.00 -3.19
CA ILE A 107 12.96 18.56 -3.14
C ILE A 107 12.37 17.92 -1.88
N GLU A 108 12.50 18.59 -0.73
CA GLU A 108 11.88 18.13 0.52
C GLU A 108 10.36 18.13 0.44
N MET A 109 9.76 19.18 -0.13
CA MET A 109 8.33 19.25 -0.37
C MET A 109 7.84 18.13 -1.30
N GLU A 110 8.55 17.89 -2.39
CA GLU A 110 8.24 16.81 -3.34
C GLU A 110 8.41 15.43 -2.69
N ARG A 111 9.40 15.27 -1.82
CA ARG A 111 9.63 14.03 -1.08
C ARG A 111 8.48 13.74 -0.11
N ASP A 112 8.08 14.73 0.68
CA ASP A 112 7.17 14.53 1.80
C ASP A 112 5.70 14.62 1.36
N ASN A 113 5.41 15.44 0.34
CA ASN A 113 4.06 15.62 -0.20
C ASN A 113 4.08 15.83 -1.73
N PRO A 114 4.35 14.79 -2.53
CA PRO A 114 4.37 14.91 -3.99
C PRO A 114 3.02 15.27 -4.60
N GLU A 115 1.93 15.05 -3.86
CA GLU A 115 0.59 15.41 -4.30
C GLU A 115 0.38 16.92 -4.39
N ALA A 116 1.19 17.73 -3.66
CA ALA A 116 1.14 19.19 -3.78
C ALA A 116 1.52 19.69 -5.18
N MET A 117 2.18 18.87 -5.98
CA MET A 117 2.57 19.18 -7.36
C MET A 117 1.53 18.77 -8.40
N LEU A 118 0.43 18.12 -7.98
CA LEU A 118 -0.65 17.69 -8.85
C LEU A 118 -1.65 18.82 -9.09
N GLU A 119 -2.20 18.84 -10.30
CA GLU A 119 -3.29 19.74 -10.64
C GLU A 119 -4.60 19.31 -9.95
N ALA A 120 -5.58 20.22 -9.87
CA ALA A 120 -6.83 19.97 -9.13
C ALA A 120 -7.62 18.74 -9.63
N ASP A 121 -7.60 18.49 -10.94
CA ASP A 121 -8.25 17.32 -11.56
C ASP A 121 -7.50 16.01 -11.28
N GLU A 122 -6.18 16.07 -11.13
CA GLU A 122 -5.36 14.93 -10.73
C GLU A 122 -5.54 14.62 -9.24
N LEU A 123 -5.65 15.64 -8.39
CA LEU A 123 -5.99 15.48 -6.97
C LEU A 123 -7.38 14.84 -6.78
N GLU A 124 -8.37 15.26 -7.57
CA GLU A 124 -9.71 14.64 -7.54
C GLU A 124 -9.63 13.14 -7.95
N GLN A 125 -8.80 12.80 -8.93
CA GLN A 125 -8.55 11.40 -9.30
C GLN A 125 -7.92 10.62 -8.15
N VAL A 126 -6.94 11.20 -7.44
CA VAL A 126 -6.32 10.58 -6.28
C VAL A 126 -7.34 10.34 -5.17
N GLU A 127 -8.16 11.34 -4.84
CA GLU A 127 -9.19 11.20 -3.82
C GLU A 127 -10.21 10.13 -4.17
N ARG A 128 -10.76 10.17 -5.38
CA ARG A 128 -11.75 9.19 -5.82
C ARG A 128 -11.18 7.79 -5.91
N GLY A 129 -9.99 7.64 -6.52
CA GLY A 129 -9.30 6.37 -6.64
C GLY A 129 -8.97 5.77 -5.28
N SER A 130 -8.51 6.60 -4.33
CA SER A 130 -8.16 6.16 -2.98
C SER A 130 -9.36 5.59 -2.21
N ARG A 131 -10.56 6.17 -2.38
CA ARG A 131 -11.80 5.67 -1.76
C ARG A 131 -12.28 4.37 -2.42
N GLU A 132 -12.32 4.32 -3.75
CA GLU A 132 -12.81 3.16 -4.49
C GLU A 132 -11.90 1.92 -4.37
N LEU A 133 -10.62 2.10 -4.07
CA LEU A 133 -9.64 1.01 -3.91
C LEU A 133 -9.47 0.48 -2.49
N GLN A 134 -10.10 1.05 -1.46
CA GLN A 134 -9.89 0.64 -0.06
C GLN A 134 -10.06 -0.88 0.13
N CYS A 135 -11.13 -1.47 -0.42
CA CYS A 135 -11.36 -2.92 -0.35
C CYS A 135 -10.28 -3.73 -1.08
N ASP A 136 -9.86 -3.33 -2.27
CA ASP A 136 -8.81 -4.03 -3.02
C ASP A 136 -7.46 -3.96 -2.28
N VAL A 137 -7.13 -2.79 -1.74
CA VAL A 137 -5.92 -2.53 -0.96
C VAL A 137 -5.94 -3.34 0.33
N CYS A 138 -7.04 -3.33 1.08
CA CYS A 138 -7.21 -4.14 2.29
C CYS A 138 -6.91 -5.62 2.02
N ARG A 139 -7.48 -6.20 0.96
CA ARG A 139 -7.25 -7.61 0.60
C ARG A 139 -5.79 -7.90 0.27
N VAL A 140 -5.12 -6.98 -0.41
CA VAL A 140 -3.69 -7.11 -0.72
C VAL A 140 -2.85 -7.00 0.54
N MET A 141 -3.11 -5.98 1.37
CA MET A 141 -2.41 -5.75 2.62
C MET A 141 -2.53 -6.95 3.55
N SER A 142 -3.73 -7.53 3.73
CA SER A 142 -3.89 -8.71 4.57
C SER A 142 -3.04 -9.88 4.07
N LYS A 143 -2.96 -10.10 2.75
CA LYS A 143 -2.11 -11.16 2.16
C LYS A 143 -0.62 -10.88 2.36
N VAL A 144 -0.19 -9.63 2.17
CA VAL A 144 1.20 -9.20 2.36
C VAL A 144 1.61 -9.34 3.82
N ALA A 145 0.78 -8.82 4.73
CA ALA A 145 1.00 -8.87 6.17
C ALA A 145 1.05 -10.31 6.69
N LEU A 146 0.07 -11.15 6.35
CA LEU A 146 0.06 -12.56 6.75
C LEU A 146 1.28 -13.31 6.23
N LYS A 147 1.70 -13.05 4.98
CA LYS A 147 2.90 -13.67 4.43
C LYS A 147 4.15 -13.25 5.22
N ALA A 148 4.33 -11.96 5.44
CA ALA A 148 5.49 -11.42 6.17
C ALA A 148 5.52 -11.89 7.63
N ALA A 149 4.37 -11.87 8.30
CA ALA A 149 4.23 -12.35 9.67
C ALA A 149 4.52 -13.86 9.79
N LYS A 150 4.12 -14.68 8.81
CA LYS A 150 4.48 -16.11 8.75
C LYS A 150 5.98 -16.32 8.57
N GLU A 151 6.60 -15.61 7.62
CA GLU A 151 8.04 -15.71 7.34
C GLU A 151 8.88 -15.31 8.56
N ARG A 152 8.43 -14.31 9.32
CA ARG A 152 9.11 -13.79 10.51
C ARG A 152 8.63 -14.42 11.83
N ARG A 153 7.66 -15.35 11.79
CA ARG A 153 7.03 -16.00 12.95
C ARG A 153 6.40 -15.03 13.97
N LEU A 154 5.84 -13.93 13.49
CA LEU A 154 5.27 -12.84 14.33
C LEU A 154 3.80 -13.04 14.71
N LEU A 155 3.16 -14.13 14.27
CA LEU A 155 1.72 -14.37 14.52
C LEU A 155 1.38 -14.54 16.01
N ARG A 156 2.37 -14.70 16.88
CA ARG A 156 2.20 -14.90 18.33
C ARG A 156 2.53 -13.65 19.15
N ASP A 157 3.07 -12.62 18.50
CA ASP A 157 3.56 -11.41 19.14
C ASP A 157 2.76 -10.22 18.61
N GLU A 158 1.84 -9.72 19.44
CA GLU A 158 0.95 -8.62 19.10
C GLU A 158 1.70 -7.31 18.85
N GLU A 159 2.77 -7.05 19.61
CA GLU A 159 3.58 -5.84 19.44
C GLU A 159 4.34 -5.88 18.12
N ALA A 160 4.99 -7.01 17.82
CA ALA A 160 5.70 -7.17 16.56
C ALA A 160 4.75 -7.21 15.34
N LEU A 161 3.54 -7.72 15.50
CA LEU A 161 2.51 -7.68 14.45
C LEU A 161 2.00 -6.25 14.24
N SER A 162 1.81 -5.48 15.30
CA SER A 162 1.43 -4.06 15.24
C SER A 162 2.51 -3.23 14.56
N GLU A 163 3.78 -3.48 14.87
CA GLU A 163 4.91 -2.85 14.18
C GLU A 163 4.94 -3.21 12.69
N LEU A 164 4.70 -4.49 12.35
CA LEU A 164 4.60 -4.92 10.95
C LEU A 164 3.50 -4.15 10.22
N VAL A 165 2.32 -4.03 10.84
CA VAL A 165 1.16 -3.32 10.28
C VAL A 165 1.43 -1.83 10.11
N GLY A 166 2.02 -1.18 11.11
CA GLY A 166 2.42 0.23 11.03
C GLY A 166 3.34 0.51 9.85
N ASN A 167 4.17 -0.47 9.48
CA ASN A 167 5.10 -0.38 8.36
C ASN A 167 4.51 -0.83 7.01
N LEU A 168 3.27 -1.34 6.94
CA LEU A 168 2.70 -1.83 5.67
C LEU A 168 2.42 -0.72 4.66
N CYS A 169 2.22 0.52 5.12
CA CYS A 169 1.87 1.66 4.27
C CYS A 169 3.06 2.55 3.91
N VAL A 170 4.27 2.15 4.29
CA VAL A 170 5.51 2.91 4.08
C VAL A 170 6.48 2.06 3.27
N GLY A 171 7.26 2.69 2.39
CA GLY A 171 8.25 2.03 1.57
C GLY A 171 9.50 1.66 2.37
N THR A 172 10.39 2.63 2.52
CA THR A 172 11.61 2.53 3.32
C THR A 172 11.34 3.13 4.71
N PRO A 173 11.62 2.41 5.81
CA PRO A 173 11.44 2.98 7.15
C PRO A 173 12.37 4.17 7.37
N GLU A 174 11.92 5.18 8.11
CA GLU A 174 12.68 6.43 8.36
C GLU A 174 14.05 6.17 8.97
N SER A 175 14.16 5.17 9.85
CA SER A 175 15.42 4.74 10.46
C SER A 175 16.44 4.27 9.43
N ALA A 176 15.99 3.62 8.35
CA ALA A 176 16.86 3.20 7.25
C ALA A 176 17.27 4.40 6.39
N ILE A 177 16.33 5.31 6.07
CA ILE A 177 16.61 6.54 5.30
C ILE A 177 17.68 7.37 6.03
N ALA A 178 17.54 7.54 7.34
CA ALA A 178 18.49 8.29 8.16
C ALA A 178 19.88 7.62 8.25
N ALA A 179 19.93 6.28 8.22
CA ALA A 179 21.17 5.53 8.38
C ALA A 179 21.99 5.39 7.09
N SER A 180 21.35 5.26 5.92
CA SER A 180 22.03 5.03 4.64
C SER A 180 22.14 6.27 3.75
N SER A 181 21.57 7.41 4.16
CA SER A 181 21.37 8.57 3.27
C SER A 181 20.66 8.19 1.96
N GLU A 182 19.94 7.07 1.97
CA GLU A 182 19.32 6.49 0.79
C GLU A 182 17.94 7.10 0.62
N TYR A 183 17.75 7.76 -0.53
CA TYR A 183 16.48 8.38 -0.86
C TYR A 183 15.43 7.32 -1.15
N PRO A 184 14.17 7.51 -0.71
CA PRO A 184 13.07 6.66 -1.13
C PRO A 184 13.03 6.55 -2.65
N LYS A 185 12.82 5.33 -3.16
CA LYS A 185 12.76 5.05 -4.59
C LYS A 185 11.70 5.88 -5.32
N TYR A 186 10.60 6.19 -4.64
CA TYR A 186 9.51 6.99 -5.16
C TYR A 186 9.15 8.11 -4.17
N PRO A 187 8.71 9.27 -4.68
CA PRO A 187 8.30 10.37 -3.84
C PRO A 187 7.06 9.99 -3.02
N GLY A 188 6.94 10.54 -1.81
CA GLY A 188 5.90 10.18 -0.84
C GLY A 188 6.10 8.83 -0.15
N ASN A 189 7.24 8.17 -0.40
CA ASN A 189 7.65 6.90 0.21
C ASN A 189 6.52 5.83 0.28
N PRO A 190 5.92 5.49 -0.87
CA PRO A 190 4.76 4.61 -0.94
C PRO A 190 5.11 3.17 -0.52
N PRO A 191 4.12 2.35 -0.14
CA PRO A 191 4.39 0.99 0.29
C PRO A 191 5.04 0.14 -0.80
N LEU A 192 6.09 -0.61 -0.43
CA LEU A 192 6.88 -1.42 -1.37
C LEU A 192 6.05 -2.45 -2.13
N TRP A 193 5.04 -3.03 -1.47
CA TRP A 193 4.15 -4.00 -2.12
C TRP A 193 3.35 -3.37 -3.27
N GLY A 194 3.16 -2.04 -3.28
CA GLY A 194 2.49 -1.30 -4.35
C GLY A 194 3.21 -1.35 -5.70
N GLU A 195 4.51 -1.69 -5.73
CA GLU A 195 5.25 -1.94 -6.97
C GLU A 195 4.72 -3.16 -7.72
N LEU A 196 4.20 -4.16 -6.99
CA LEU A 196 3.69 -5.41 -7.55
C LEU A 196 2.30 -5.27 -8.19
N TYR A 197 1.72 -4.08 -8.16
CA TYR A 197 0.36 -3.82 -8.61
C TYR A 197 0.28 -2.61 -9.54
N ARG A 198 -0.70 -2.65 -10.44
CA ARG A 198 -1.15 -1.53 -11.27
C ARG A 198 -2.49 -1.05 -10.76
N VAL A 199 -2.61 0.27 -10.69
CA VAL A 199 -3.88 0.95 -10.50
C VAL A 199 -4.52 1.12 -11.87
N LEU A 200 -5.75 0.63 -12.03
CA LEU A 200 -6.49 0.71 -13.28
C LEU A 200 -7.63 1.72 -13.11
N PRO A 201 -7.66 2.80 -13.90
CA PRO A 201 -8.73 3.77 -13.84
C PRO A 201 -10.05 3.18 -14.36
N PRO A 202 -11.19 3.79 -14.03
CA PRO A 202 -12.49 3.44 -14.59
C PRO A 202 -12.47 3.47 -16.12
N SER A 203 -13.17 2.52 -16.74
CA SER A 203 -13.33 2.41 -18.19
C SER A 203 -14.72 1.87 -18.51
N SER A 204 -15.11 1.88 -19.79
CA SER A 204 -16.39 1.29 -20.23
C SER A 204 -16.59 -0.17 -19.81
N LYS A 205 -15.48 -0.92 -19.64
CA LYS A 205 -15.50 -2.32 -19.18
C LYS A 205 -15.39 -2.47 -17.66
N ARG A 206 -15.00 -1.41 -16.94
CA ARG A 206 -14.75 -1.41 -15.49
C ARG A 206 -15.24 -0.09 -14.89
N PRO A 207 -16.43 -0.04 -14.27
CA PRO A 207 -17.02 1.22 -13.85
C PRO A 207 -16.32 1.89 -12.64
N ARG A 208 -15.41 1.16 -11.98
CA ARG A 208 -14.68 1.61 -10.79
C ARG A 208 -13.18 1.43 -10.97
N TRP A 209 -12.41 2.14 -10.15
CA TRP A 209 -10.98 1.87 -9.98
C TRP A 209 -10.76 0.42 -9.53
N ALA A 210 -9.68 -0.20 -10.02
CA ALA A 210 -9.32 -1.56 -9.65
C ALA A 210 -7.81 -1.73 -9.48
N LEU A 211 -7.42 -2.55 -8.51
CA LEU A 211 -6.02 -2.92 -8.29
C LEU A 211 -5.71 -4.27 -8.96
N ARG A 212 -4.71 -4.31 -9.84
CA ARG A 212 -4.32 -5.54 -10.56
C ARG A 212 -2.87 -5.91 -10.30
N ARG A 213 -2.63 -7.13 -9.85
CA ARG A 213 -1.27 -7.68 -9.69
C ARG A 213 -0.54 -7.75 -11.05
N LEU A 214 0.73 -7.36 -11.05
CA LEU A 214 1.63 -7.55 -12.19
C LEU A 214 1.88 -9.04 -12.45
N ARG A 215 1.98 -9.40 -13.72
CA ARG A 215 2.40 -10.76 -14.11
C ARG A 215 3.91 -10.91 -13.93
N LYS A 216 4.37 -12.15 -13.72
CA LYS A 216 5.80 -12.46 -13.65
C LYS A 216 6.48 -12.00 -14.95
N GLY A 217 7.49 -11.13 -14.85
CA GLY A 217 8.19 -10.54 -15.99
C GLY A 217 7.59 -9.23 -16.52
N GLU A 218 6.44 -8.78 -16.02
CA GLU A 218 6.01 -7.40 -16.28
C GLU A 218 6.85 -6.44 -15.45
N VAL A 219 7.50 -5.49 -16.11
CA VAL A 219 8.29 -4.45 -15.44
C VAL A 219 7.33 -3.47 -14.73
N PRO A 220 7.64 -3.02 -13.50
CA PRO A 220 7.00 -1.88 -12.89
C PRO A 220 7.01 -0.68 -13.84
N GLN A 221 6.01 0.18 -13.72
CA GLN A 221 5.85 1.33 -14.61
C GLN A 221 6.86 2.41 -14.22
N GLU A 222 8.11 2.27 -14.64
CA GLU A 222 9.17 3.27 -14.53
C GLU A 222 9.40 3.88 -15.91
N ARG A 223 8.95 5.11 -16.15
CA ARG A 223 9.19 5.81 -17.43
C ARG A 223 9.39 7.31 -17.23
N SER A 224 10.33 7.83 -18.03
CA SER A 224 10.91 9.17 -17.98
C SER A 224 10.05 10.20 -18.73
N GLY A 225 9.49 11.18 -18.00
CA GLY A 225 8.77 12.34 -18.54
C GLY A 225 7.82 12.97 -17.52
N LYS A 226 7.40 14.24 -17.69
CA LYS A 226 6.52 14.95 -16.74
C LYS A 226 5.11 14.34 -16.63
N SER A 227 4.48 14.01 -17.77
CA SER A 227 3.18 13.32 -17.78
C SER A 227 3.26 11.90 -17.20
N ASP A 228 4.44 11.26 -17.32
CA ASP A 228 4.68 9.93 -16.76
C ASP A 228 4.96 10.00 -15.24
N TYR A 229 5.57 11.11 -14.79
CA TYR A 229 5.79 11.41 -13.38
C TYR A 229 4.46 11.62 -12.64
N ASN A 230 3.56 12.47 -13.14
CA ASN A 230 2.25 12.67 -12.49
C ASN A 230 1.47 11.35 -12.42
N ALA A 231 1.50 10.53 -13.46
CA ALA A 231 0.86 9.20 -13.43
C ALA A 231 1.44 8.29 -12.35
N LEU A 232 2.76 8.35 -12.13
CA LEU A 232 3.45 7.61 -11.07
C LEU A 232 3.04 8.14 -9.68
N VAL A 233 3.05 9.46 -9.49
CA VAL A 233 2.60 10.11 -8.24
C VAL A 233 1.15 9.75 -7.95
N ILE A 234 0.23 9.90 -8.92
CA ILE A 234 -1.19 9.56 -8.77
C ILE A 234 -1.36 8.09 -8.35
N LYS A 235 -0.67 7.17 -9.02
CA LYS A 235 -0.71 5.74 -8.66
C LYS A 235 -0.30 5.52 -7.20
N HIS A 236 0.83 6.07 -6.80
CA HIS A 236 1.40 5.86 -5.47
C HIS A 236 0.63 6.59 -4.37
N ALA A 237 0.11 7.78 -4.65
CA ALA A 237 -0.77 8.55 -3.80
C ALA A 237 -2.08 7.79 -3.52
N ILE A 238 -2.72 7.27 -4.57
CA ILE A 238 -3.93 6.44 -4.45
C ILE A 238 -3.67 5.26 -3.52
N ILE A 239 -2.60 4.48 -3.78
CA ILE A 239 -2.27 3.29 -2.97
C ILE A 239 -1.99 3.69 -1.52
N SER A 240 -1.19 4.73 -1.29
CA SER A 240 -0.77 5.15 0.05
C SER A 240 -1.94 5.68 0.86
N ARG A 241 -2.79 6.53 0.27
CA ARG A 241 -4.01 7.04 0.91
C ARG A 241 -5.00 5.91 1.22
N SER A 242 -5.24 5.00 0.29
CA SER A 242 -6.08 3.81 0.54
C SER A 242 -5.52 2.97 1.69
N CYS A 243 -4.20 2.74 1.71
CA CYS A 243 -3.53 1.94 2.73
C CYS A 243 -3.69 2.57 4.11
N LYS A 244 -3.36 3.87 4.23
CA LYS A 244 -3.51 4.63 5.48
C LYS A 244 -4.96 4.65 5.96
N ALA A 245 -5.93 4.79 5.05
CA ALA A 245 -7.34 4.75 5.39
C ALA A 245 -7.80 3.37 5.92
N VAL A 246 -7.23 2.27 5.40
CA VAL A 246 -7.50 0.92 5.91
C VAL A 246 -6.90 0.71 7.30
N VAL A 247 -5.66 1.16 7.53
CA VAL A 247 -4.99 1.03 8.83
C VAL A 247 -5.60 1.92 9.90
N SER A 248 -6.02 3.14 9.54
CA SER A 248 -6.61 4.11 10.46
C SER A 248 -8.13 3.94 10.64
N GLY A 249 -8.70 2.85 10.14
CA GLY A 249 -10.13 2.57 10.22
C GLY A 249 -10.62 2.26 11.64
N GLU A 250 -11.94 2.07 11.79
CA GLU A 250 -12.59 1.86 13.10
C GLU A 250 -12.22 0.53 13.79
N SER A 251 -11.73 -0.46 13.05
CA SER A 251 -11.22 -1.72 13.61
C SER A 251 -9.70 -1.76 13.49
N ASP A 252 -8.99 -2.04 14.58
CA ASP A 252 -7.54 -2.19 14.56
C ASP A 252 -7.15 -3.30 13.58
N PHE A 253 -6.50 -2.89 12.48
CA PHE A 253 -6.10 -3.81 11.44
C PHE A 253 -5.10 -4.86 11.96
N ALA A 254 -4.30 -4.52 12.97
CA ALA A 254 -3.41 -5.45 13.65
C ALA A 254 -4.19 -6.48 14.47
N GLU A 255 -5.20 -6.04 15.24
CA GLU A 255 -6.09 -6.94 15.98
C GLU A 255 -6.80 -7.90 15.02
N LEU A 256 -7.32 -7.40 13.90
CA LEU A 256 -7.98 -8.25 12.92
C LEU A 256 -7.00 -9.22 12.26
N LEU A 257 -5.79 -8.77 11.91
CA LEU A 257 -4.74 -9.66 11.45
C LEU A 257 -4.36 -10.70 12.49
N PHE A 258 -4.37 -10.36 13.78
CA PHE A 258 -4.12 -11.28 14.89
C PHE A 258 -5.23 -12.31 15.02
N GLN A 259 -6.49 -11.89 14.97
CA GLN A 259 -7.65 -12.78 14.94
C GLN A 259 -7.60 -13.72 13.72
N LEU A 260 -7.26 -13.20 12.54
CA LEU A 260 -7.04 -14.01 11.34
C LEU A 260 -5.82 -14.94 11.50
N ALA A 261 -4.74 -14.45 12.09
CA ALA A 261 -3.53 -15.21 12.33
C ALA A 261 -3.77 -16.38 13.29
N GLY A 262 -4.54 -16.19 14.36
CA GLY A 262 -5.02 -17.26 15.23
C GLY A 262 -5.81 -18.31 14.46
N VAL A 263 -6.70 -17.87 13.56
CA VAL A 263 -7.45 -18.75 12.62
C VAL A 263 -6.53 -19.52 11.63
N TYR A 264 -5.31 -19.05 11.37
CA TYR A 264 -4.36 -19.63 10.40
C TYR A 264 -3.11 -20.28 11.00
N ALA A 265 -2.80 -20.05 12.27
CA ALA A 265 -1.71 -20.66 13.02
C ALA A 265 -2.12 -22.00 13.64
N ASP A 266 -3.44 -22.23 13.75
CA ASP A 266 -4.08 -23.53 13.97
C ASP A 266 -4.34 -24.31 12.64
N ARG A 267 -3.57 -23.99 11.58
CA ARG A 267 -3.42 -24.79 10.35
C ARG A 267 -1.96 -25.17 10.13
#